data_AF-A0A9E4FU52-F1
#
_entry.id   AF-A0A9E4FU52-F1
#
_cell.length_a   1.000
_cell.length_b   1.000
_cell.length_c   1.000
_cell.angle_alpha   90.00
_cell.angle_beta   90.00
_cell.angle_gamma   90.00
#
_symmetry.space_group_name_H-M   'P 1'
#
loop_
_entity.id
_entity.type
_entity.pdbx_description
1 polymer ?
#
loop_
_entity_poly.entity_id
_entity_poly.type
_entity_poly.pdbx_seq_one_letter_code
_entity_poly.pdbx_strand_id
1 'polypeptide(L)'
;MASKPEIHLATRVQQSPNPIATSPVDEDLMMFSQERNSYFALKGPARAIWERIAQPIVVEQLCEELTAEFDDVDIDECQRDVIAFLTELQDEGLIRLID
;
A
#
# COMPACT_ATOMS: atom_id res chain seq x y z
N MET A 1 12.54 -18.08 -14.02
CA MET A 1 11.64 -17.39 -13.08
C MET A 1 11.58 -15.94 -13.55
N ALA A 2 10.41 -15.41 -13.91
CA ALA A 2 10.31 -14.02 -14.34
C ALA A 2 10.59 -13.12 -13.12
N SER A 3 11.40 -12.07 -13.29
CA SER A 3 11.56 -11.06 -12.26
C SER A 3 10.23 -10.35 -12.06
N LYS A 4 9.86 -10.13 -10.80
CA LYS A 4 8.69 -9.35 -10.44
C LYS A 4 8.89 -7.90 -10.90
N PRO A 5 7.85 -7.22 -11.44
CA PRO A 5 7.98 -5.84 -11.87
C PRO A 5 8.24 -4.93 -10.67
N GLU A 6 9.21 -4.03 -10.81
CA GLU A 6 9.61 -3.06 -9.79
C GLU A 6 8.60 -1.90 -9.72
N ILE A 7 8.41 -1.35 -8.51
CA ILE A 7 7.50 -0.23 -8.28
C ILE A 7 8.29 1.08 -8.35
N HIS A 8 7.78 2.03 -9.13
CA HIS A 8 8.32 3.39 -9.25
C HIS A 8 7.16 4.40 -9.17
N LEU A 9 7.48 5.70 -9.18
CA LEU A 9 6.47 6.77 -9.04
C LEU A 9 5.39 6.75 -10.13
N ALA A 10 5.74 6.38 -11.35
CA ALA A 10 4.80 6.27 -12.47
C ALA A 10 3.96 4.98 -12.44
N THR A 11 4.26 4.04 -11.54
CA THR A 11 3.53 2.77 -11.45
C THR A 11 2.13 3.01 -10.94
N ARG A 12 1.14 2.36 -11.56
CA ARG A 12 -0.24 2.31 -11.05
C ARG A 12 -0.45 1.03 -10.25
N VAL A 13 -1.00 1.15 -9.05
CA VAL A 13 -1.21 0.04 -8.12
C VAL A 13 -2.66 -0.05 -7.66
N GLN A 14 -3.10 -1.25 -7.28
CA GLN A 14 -4.38 -1.49 -6.64
C GLN A 14 -4.27 -2.70 -5.71
N GLN A 15 -5.11 -2.77 -4.67
CA GLN A 15 -5.33 -3.99 -3.90
C GLN A 15 -5.60 -5.20 -4.81
N SER A 16 -5.04 -6.34 -4.44
CA SER A 16 -5.35 -7.63 -5.05
C SER A 16 -6.80 -8.02 -4.74
N PRO A 17 -7.47 -8.76 -5.64
CA PRO A 17 -8.86 -9.17 -5.43
C PRO A 17 -8.97 -10.38 -4.47
N ASN A 18 -7.84 -10.85 -3.94
CA ASN A 18 -7.76 -11.98 -3.03
C ASN A 18 -8.52 -11.67 -1.73
N PRO A 19 -9.17 -12.68 -1.11
CA PRO A 19 -9.95 -12.45 0.10
C PRO A 19 -9.04 -12.09 1.27
N ILE A 20 -8.96 -10.79 1.55
CA ILE A 20 -8.34 -10.24 2.75
C ILE A 20 -9.47 -9.96 3.74
N ALA A 21 -9.40 -10.55 4.92
CA ALA A 21 -10.28 -10.17 6.01
C ALA A 21 -9.71 -8.91 6.66
N THR A 22 -10.46 -7.80 6.56
CA THR A 22 -10.14 -6.54 7.24
C THR A 22 -11.10 -6.32 8.40
N SER A 23 -10.58 -6.05 9.59
CA SER A 23 -11.40 -5.65 10.74
C SER A 23 -10.80 -4.40 11.39
N PRO A 24 -11.59 -3.33 11.59
CA PRO A 24 -11.15 -2.22 12.41
C PRO A 24 -11.08 -2.70 13.86
N VAL A 25 -9.92 -2.52 14.49
CA VAL A 25 -9.70 -2.78 15.92
C VAL A 25 -9.10 -1.51 16.50
N ASP A 26 -9.89 -0.78 17.29
CA ASP A 26 -9.56 0.57 17.76
C ASP A 26 -9.23 1.52 16.59
N GLU A 27 -8.02 2.06 16.52
CA GLU A 27 -7.54 2.93 15.42
C GLU A 27 -6.86 2.15 14.29
N ASP A 28 -6.59 0.85 14.50
CA ASP A 28 -5.82 0.00 13.61
C ASP A 28 -6.72 -0.76 12.63
N LEU A 29 -6.18 -1.04 11.45
CA LEU A 29 -6.77 -1.95 10.48
C LEU A 29 -6.01 -3.28 10.50
N MET A 30 -6.68 -4.33 10.97
CA MET A 30 -6.13 -5.68 10.95
C MET A 30 -6.43 -6.34 9.61
N MET A 31 -5.39 -6.76 8.89
CA MET A 31 -5.50 -7.52 7.64
C MET A 31 -4.98 -8.93 7.84
N PHE A 32 -5.74 -9.92 7.36
CA PHE A 32 -5.30 -11.31 7.32
C PHE A 32 -5.07 -11.78 5.87
N SER A 33 -3.84 -12.20 5.58
CA SER A 33 -3.50 -12.86 4.33
C SER A 33 -3.61 -14.38 4.51
N GLN A 34 -4.68 -14.98 3.98
CA GLN A 34 -4.88 -16.43 4.02
C GLN A 34 -3.76 -17.19 3.31
N GLU A 35 -3.25 -16.66 2.20
CA GLU A 35 -2.20 -17.32 1.40
C GLU A 35 -0.86 -17.39 2.13
N ARG A 36 -0.57 -16.40 2.99
CA ARG A 36 0.71 -16.27 3.69
C ARG A 36 0.63 -16.64 5.18
N ASN A 37 -0.59 -16.86 5.71
CA ASN A 37 -0.86 -17.04 7.14
C ASN A 37 -0.30 -15.90 8.02
N SER A 38 -0.35 -14.67 7.49
CA SER A 38 0.23 -13.46 8.08
C SER A 38 -0.86 -12.47 8.51
N TYR A 39 -0.59 -11.76 9.61
CA TYR A 39 -1.41 -10.64 10.10
C TYR A 39 -0.65 -9.33 9.96
N PHE A 40 -1.30 -8.34 9.37
CA PHE A 40 -0.78 -6.97 9.30
C PHE A 40 -1.68 -6.07 10.15
N ALA A 41 -1.07 -5.23 10.98
CA ALA A 41 -1.75 -4.14 11.66
C ALA A 41 -1.32 -2.84 10.98
N LEU A 42 -2.25 -2.18 10.29
CA LEU A 42 -1.99 -0.91 9.64
C LEU A 42 -2.53 0.25 10.48
N LYS A 43 -1.72 1.29 10.62
CA LYS A 43 -2.05 2.50 11.38
C LYS A 43 -1.51 3.74 10.69
N GLY A 44 -2.15 4.88 10.94
CA GLY A 44 -1.73 6.18 10.40
C GLY A 44 -1.47 6.13 8.88
N PRO A 45 -0.28 6.54 8.39
CA PRO A 45 0.03 6.55 6.96
C PRO A 45 -0.12 5.20 6.25
N ALA A 46 0.22 4.07 6.90
CA ALA A 46 0.11 2.74 6.29
C ALA A 46 -1.36 2.36 6.01
N ARG A 47 -2.26 2.72 6.93
CA ARG A 47 -3.70 2.54 6.77
C ARG A 47 -4.24 3.46 5.66
N ALA A 48 -3.83 4.72 5.67
CA ALA A 48 -4.22 5.71 4.67
C ALA A 48 -3.81 5.27 3.25
N ILE A 49 -2.60 4.72 3.08
CA ILE A 49 -2.14 4.10 1.84
C ILE A 49 -3.08 2.97 1.42
N TRP A 50 -3.30 2.00 2.33
CA TRP A 50 -4.12 0.82 2.05
C TRP A 50 -5.53 1.18 1.58
N GLU A 51 -6.19 2.11 2.26
CA GLU A 51 -7.56 2.54 1.90
C GLU A 51 -7.60 3.22 0.53
N ARG A 52 -6.59 4.03 0.17
CA ARG A 52 -6.51 4.73 -1.12
C ARG A 52 -6.31 3.77 -2.29
N ILE A 53 -5.45 2.76 -2.12
CA ILE A 53 -5.18 1.77 -3.18
C ILE A 53 -6.34 0.76 -3.37
N ALA A 54 -7.46 0.89 -2.65
CA ALA A 54 -8.69 0.16 -2.97
C ALA A 54 -9.18 0.45 -4.40
N GLN A 55 -8.93 1.67 -4.89
CA GLN A 55 -9.06 2.05 -6.29
C GLN A 55 -7.67 2.17 -6.95
N PRO A 56 -7.55 1.95 -8.27
CA PRO A 56 -6.27 2.13 -8.95
C PRO A 56 -5.76 3.57 -8.79
N ILE A 57 -4.52 3.73 -8.33
CA ILE A 57 -3.87 5.03 -8.13
C ILE A 57 -2.41 4.97 -8.58
N VAL A 58 -1.89 6.09 -9.10
CA VAL A 58 -0.46 6.24 -9.45
C VAL A 58 0.32 6.54 -8.17
N VAL A 59 1.50 5.93 -7.99
CA VAL A 59 2.30 6.08 -6.77
C VAL A 59 2.68 7.55 -6.50
N GLU A 60 3.01 8.31 -7.54
CA GLU A 60 3.27 9.76 -7.42
C GLU A 60 2.07 10.50 -6.81
N GLN A 61 0.88 10.31 -7.39
CA GLN A 61 -0.36 10.92 -6.89
C GLN A 61 -0.67 10.49 -5.45
N LEU A 62 -0.45 9.21 -5.11
CA LEU A 62 -0.62 8.72 -3.75
C LEU A 62 0.29 9.47 -2.76
N CYS A 63 1.55 9.74 -3.12
CA CYS A 63 2.47 10.49 -2.27
C CYS A 63 2.05 11.95 -2.11
N GLU A 64 1.57 12.60 -3.18
CA GLU A 64 1.02 13.96 -3.13
C GLU A 64 -0.21 14.04 -2.21
N GLU A 65 -1.13 13.07 -2.29
CA GLU A 65 -2.31 13.03 -1.44
C GLU A 65 -1.98 12.78 0.04
N LEU A 66 -0.94 11.99 0.32
CA LEU A 66 -0.48 11.72 1.69
C LEU A 66 0.22 12.95 2.27
N THR A 67 1.15 13.56 1.55
CA THR A 67 1.86 14.76 2.03
C THR A 67 0.93 15.96 2.21
N ALA A 68 -0.20 16.02 1.48
CA ALA A 68 -1.24 17.01 1.72
C ALA A 68 -2.12 16.73 2.96
N GLU A 69 -2.22 15.47 3.41
CA GLU A 69 -2.93 15.08 4.63
C GLU A 69 -2.02 15.14 5.88
N PHE A 70 -0.73 14.84 5.70
CA PHE A 70 0.27 14.77 6.76
C PHE A 70 1.31 15.89 6.58
N ASP A 71 1.03 17.06 7.19
CA ASP A 71 1.82 18.30 7.04
C ASP A 71 3.32 18.18 7.43
N ASP A 72 3.69 17.17 8.23
CA ASP A 72 5.05 16.98 8.76
C ASP A 72 5.91 16.01 7.91
N VAL A 73 5.45 15.59 6.74
CA VAL A 73 6.15 14.60 5.89
C VAL A 73 6.74 15.26 4.64
N ASP A 74 8.06 15.12 4.46
CA ASP A 74 8.75 15.52 3.24
C ASP A 74 8.40 14.60 2.06
N ILE A 75 8.23 15.17 0.86
CA ILE A 75 7.82 14.40 -0.32
C ILE A 75 8.84 13.33 -0.71
N ASP A 76 10.15 13.59 -0.58
CA ASP A 76 11.16 12.60 -0.94
C ASP A 76 11.18 11.44 0.08
N GLU A 77 10.91 11.71 1.35
CA GLU A 77 10.72 10.69 2.38
C GLU A 77 9.46 9.86 2.14
N CYS A 78 8.33 10.54 1.88
CA CYS A 78 7.06 9.89 1.54
C CYS A 78 7.22 8.93 0.37
N GLN A 79 7.85 9.37 -0.72
CA GLN A 79 8.06 8.55 -1.91
C GLN A 79 8.87 7.29 -1.62
N ARG A 80 9.97 7.39 -0.86
CA ARG A 80 10.80 6.24 -0.49
C ARG A 80 10.02 5.24 0.35
N ASP A 81 9.32 5.73 1.37
CA ASP A 81 8.61 4.89 2.33
C ASP A 81 7.37 4.24 1.70
N VAL A 82 6.62 4.98 0.87
CA VAL A 82 5.49 4.44 0.10
C VAL A 82 5.96 3.36 -0.86
N ILE A 83 7.05 3.58 -1.61
CA ILE A 83 7.58 2.55 -2.54
C ILE A 83 8.02 1.31 -1.75
N ALA A 84 8.72 1.47 -0.63
CA ALA A 84 9.14 0.35 0.21
C ALA A 84 7.94 -0.45 0.72
N PHE A 85 6.94 0.23 1.29
CA PHE A 85 5.73 -0.40 1.80
C PHE A 85 4.91 -1.11 0.71
N LEU A 86 4.70 -0.46 -0.44
CA LEU A 86 3.99 -1.10 -1.57
C LEU A 86 4.76 -2.32 -2.09
N THR A 87 6.09 -2.30 -2.06
CA THR A 87 6.92 -3.44 -2.46
C THR A 87 6.70 -4.64 -1.52
N GLU A 88 6.64 -4.40 -0.20
CA GLU A 88 6.31 -5.44 0.79
C GLU A 88 4.91 -6.02 0.54
N LEU A 89 3.90 -5.16 0.33
CA LEU A 89 2.55 -5.62 0.01
C LEU A 89 2.50 -6.42 -1.30
N GLN A 90 3.29 -6.02 -2.29
CA GLN A 90 3.39 -6.70 -3.57
C GLN A 90 4.05 -8.08 -3.37
N ASP A 91 5.06 -8.19 -2.49
CA ASP A 91 5.76 -9.44 -2.17
C ASP A 91 4.84 -10.43 -1.44
N GLU A 92 3.92 -9.90 -0.64
CA GLU A 92 2.88 -10.65 0.06
C GLU A 92 1.66 -10.96 -0.83
N GLY A 93 1.65 -10.48 -2.08
CA GLY A 93 0.56 -10.69 -3.04
C GLY A 93 -0.71 -9.88 -2.74
N LEU A 94 -0.63 -8.90 -1.84
CA LEU A 94 -1.75 -8.09 -1.37
C LEU A 94 -2.12 -6.96 -2.33
N ILE A 95 -1.23 -6.60 -3.24
CA ILE A 95 -1.46 -5.62 -4.30
C ILE A 95 -1.03 -6.17 -5.66
N ARG A 96 -1.53 -5.54 -6.72
CA ARG A 96 -1.14 -5.78 -8.11
C ARG A 96 -0.79 -4.46 -8.80
N LEU A 97 0.08 -4.55 -9.79
CA LEU A 97 0.34 -3.45 -10.72
C LEU A 97 -0.74 -3.46 -11.82
N ILE A 98 -1.11 -2.28 -12.26
CA ILE A 98 -2.10 -2.04 -13.32
C ILE A 98 -1.40 -1.29 -14.45
N ASP A 99 -1.72 -1.64 -15.70
CA ASP A 99 -1.25 -0.91 -16.89
C ASP A 99 -2.03 0.40 -17.13
#